data_AF-U9SS17-F1
#
_entry.id   AF-U9SS17-F1
#
_cell.length_a   1.000
_cell.length_b   1.000
_cell.length_c   1.000
_cell.angle_alpha   90.00
_cell.angle_beta   90.00
_cell.angle_gamma   90.00
#
_symmetry.space_group_name_H-M   'P 1'
#
loop_
_entity.id
_entity.type
_entity.pdbx_description
1 polymer ?
#
loop_
_entity_poly.entity_id
_entity_poly.type
_entity_poly.pdbx_seq_one_letter_code
_entity_poly.pdbx_strand_id
1 'polypeptide(L)'
;MYKQDVVKLDRQDDGAAYRAFCSSNLRNVYLQHLENPEDEEMCRFFVLLFIFGELIDCYLNRQISPLERIKMAMTFFFLRFWCQHILNLSENYPDFISLKKNFLADQSYSILTSLAESMILLIKAHCEYYSSVPLLPWMHGSEAVEHFFGIARQINSDFTYAELIHLIPKIAQCSKALRNNNLIYEKEKSVREGIINLQDIV
;
A
#
# COMPACT_ATOMS: atom_id res chain seq x y z
N MET A 1 -19.77 -14.27 22.51
CA MET A 1 -18.29 -14.29 22.48
C MET A 1 -17.90 -14.49 21.03
N TYR A 2 -17.47 -13.45 20.31
CA TYR A 2 -17.15 -13.56 18.89
C TYR A 2 -15.96 -14.49 18.71
N LYS A 3 -16.11 -15.50 17.85
CA LYS A 3 -15.02 -16.38 17.44
C LYS A 3 -14.06 -15.51 16.64
N GLN A 4 -12.85 -15.26 17.16
CA GLN A 4 -11.83 -14.57 16.38
C GLN A 4 -11.35 -15.56 15.31
N ASP A 5 -11.71 -15.29 14.06
CA ASP A 5 -11.25 -16.11 12.92
C ASP A 5 -9.75 -15.92 12.64
N VAL A 6 -9.13 -14.88 13.23
CA VAL A 6 -7.69 -14.63 13.13
C VAL A 6 -7.03 -14.78 14.50
N VAL A 7 -6.27 -15.86 14.66
CA VAL A 7 -5.47 -16.17 15.86
C VAL A 7 -4.04 -15.72 15.62
N LYS A 8 -3.47 -14.90 16.53
CA LYS A 8 -2.12 -14.27 16.37
C LYS A 8 -1.99 -13.47 15.07
N LEU A 9 -2.88 -12.49 14.87
CA LEU A 9 -2.79 -11.55 13.74
C LEU A 9 -1.45 -10.82 13.79
N ASP A 10 -0.57 -11.13 12.84
CA ASP A 10 0.59 -10.31 12.56
C ASP A 10 0.13 -9.00 11.92
N ARG A 11 0.14 -7.92 12.71
CA ARG A 11 -0.25 -6.59 12.27
C ARG A 11 0.85 -5.89 11.46
N GLN A 12 2.02 -6.52 11.32
CA GLN A 12 3.16 -6.01 10.56
C GLN A 12 3.33 -6.71 9.21
N ASP A 13 2.55 -7.76 8.90
CA ASP A 13 2.51 -8.40 7.57
C ASP A 13 1.81 -7.45 6.56
N ASP A 14 2.57 -6.49 6.05
CA ASP A 14 2.16 -5.56 5.00
C ASP A 14 1.77 -6.30 3.71
N GLY A 15 2.37 -7.46 3.43
CA GLY A 15 1.98 -8.33 2.34
C GLY A 15 0.59 -8.92 2.50
N ALA A 16 0.15 -9.24 3.72
CA ALA A 16 -1.24 -9.62 3.98
C ALA A 16 -2.21 -8.46 3.73
N ALA A 17 -1.84 -7.26 4.16
CA ALA A 17 -2.63 -6.06 3.89
C ALA A 17 -2.71 -5.80 2.38
N TYR A 18 -1.59 -5.89 1.65
CA TYR A 18 -1.56 -5.68 0.21
C TYR A 18 -2.40 -6.69 -0.57
N ARG A 19 -2.40 -7.96 -0.14
CA ARG A 19 -3.28 -8.99 -0.72
C ARG A 19 -4.77 -8.67 -0.59
N ALA A 20 -5.19 -7.84 0.36
CA ALA A 20 -6.59 -7.41 0.44
C ALA A 20 -7.02 -6.59 -0.77
N PHE A 21 -6.08 -5.94 -1.46
CA PHE A 21 -6.35 -5.14 -2.65
C PHE A 21 -6.15 -5.92 -3.96
N CYS A 22 -5.72 -7.20 -3.90
CA CYS A 22 -5.37 -7.97 -5.09
C CYS A 22 -6.56 -8.17 -6.04
N SER A 23 -6.31 -8.24 -7.35
CA SER A 23 -7.34 -8.50 -8.36
C SER A 23 -8.17 -9.74 -8.03
N SER A 24 -7.55 -10.81 -7.52
CA SER A 24 -8.26 -12.01 -7.11
C SER A 24 -9.24 -11.74 -5.96
N ASN A 25 -8.87 -10.91 -4.98
CA ASN A 25 -9.75 -10.54 -3.88
C ASN A 25 -10.86 -9.59 -4.35
N LEU A 26 -10.51 -8.58 -5.15
CA LEU A 26 -11.49 -7.67 -5.76
C LEU A 26 -12.52 -8.43 -6.60
N ARG A 27 -12.07 -9.43 -7.38
CA ARG A 27 -12.95 -10.32 -8.14
C ARG A 27 -13.87 -11.12 -7.24
N ASN A 28 -13.38 -11.65 -6.12
CA ASN A 28 -14.24 -12.36 -5.17
C ASN A 28 -15.32 -11.46 -4.57
N VAL A 29 -14.96 -10.22 -4.18
CA VAL A 29 -15.93 -9.22 -3.68
C VAL A 29 -16.96 -8.90 -4.76
N TYR A 30 -16.53 -8.75 -6.01
CA TYR A 30 -17.42 -8.51 -7.15
C TYR A 30 -18.38 -9.69 -7.40
N LEU A 31 -17.88 -10.93 -7.38
CA LEU A 31 -18.71 -12.13 -7.53
C LEU A 31 -19.76 -12.25 -6.43
N GLN A 32 -19.39 -11.93 -5.17
CA GLN A 32 -20.34 -11.92 -4.04
C GLN A 32 -21.43 -10.86 -4.24
N HIS A 33 -21.10 -9.69 -4.80
CA HIS A 33 -22.11 -8.70 -5.16
C HIS A 33 -23.06 -9.22 -6.26
N LEU A 34 -22.56 -9.98 -7.25
CA LEU A 34 -23.41 -10.58 -8.28
C LEU A 34 -24.39 -11.65 -7.74
N GLU A 35 -24.01 -12.36 -6.68
CA GLU A 35 -24.90 -13.31 -6.00
C GLU A 35 -26.06 -12.63 -5.28
N ASN A 36 -25.86 -11.38 -4.82
CA ASN A 36 -26.91 -10.57 -4.21
C ASN A 36 -26.82 -9.09 -4.65
N PRO A 37 -27.31 -8.74 -5.85
CA PRO A 37 -27.14 -7.40 -6.41
C PRO A 37 -27.88 -6.29 -5.66
N GLU A 38 -28.91 -6.64 -4.88
CA GLU A 38 -29.64 -5.68 -4.04
C GLU A 38 -28.84 -5.23 -2.82
N ASP A 39 -27.78 -5.98 -2.46
CA ASP A 39 -26.85 -5.60 -1.40
C ASP A 39 -25.77 -4.64 -1.93
N GLU A 40 -26.01 -3.35 -1.71
CA GLU A 40 -25.08 -2.27 -2.02
C GLU A 40 -23.84 -2.24 -1.10
N GLU A 41 -23.81 -2.97 0.02
CA GLU A 41 -22.68 -2.96 0.95
C GLU A 41 -21.42 -3.50 0.26
N MET A 42 -21.56 -4.61 -0.46
CA MET A 42 -20.43 -5.24 -1.17
C MET A 42 -19.92 -4.39 -2.33
N CYS A 43 -20.82 -3.70 -3.05
CA CYS A 43 -20.42 -2.75 -4.09
C CYS A 43 -19.65 -1.56 -3.48
N ARG A 44 -20.13 -0.99 -2.37
CA ARG A 44 -19.43 0.09 -1.66
C ARG A 44 -18.07 -0.35 -1.14
N PHE A 45 -17.98 -1.57 -0.60
CA PHE A 45 -16.74 -2.15 -0.13
C PHE A 45 -15.74 -2.37 -1.27
N PHE A 46 -16.19 -2.88 -2.42
CA PHE A 46 -15.38 -3.01 -3.62
C PHE A 46 -14.77 -1.69 -4.06
N VAL A 47 -15.58 -0.62 -4.17
CA VAL A 47 -15.11 0.71 -4.57
C VAL A 47 -14.04 1.22 -3.60
N LEU A 48 -14.22 1.01 -2.30
CA LEU A 48 -13.25 1.43 -1.29
C LEU A 48 -11.92 0.68 -1.43
N LEU A 49 -11.97 -0.65 -1.58
CA LEU A 49 -10.76 -1.46 -1.80
C LEU A 49 -10.05 -1.07 -3.10
N PHE A 50 -10.80 -0.85 -4.17
CA PHE A 50 -10.26 -0.45 -5.46
C PHE A 50 -9.49 0.87 -5.35
N ILE A 51 -10.08 1.90 -4.73
CA ILE A 51 -9.45 3.22 -4.62
C ILE A 51 -8.15 3.18 -3.79
N PHE A 52 -8.16 2.46 -2.67
CA PHE A 52 -6.94 2.29 -1.88
C PHE A 52 -5.88 1.46 -2.62
N GLY A 53 -6.30 0.40 -3.31
CA GLY A 53 -5.44 -0.43 -4.14
C GLY A 53 -4.75 0.38 -5.23
N GLU A 54 -5.50 1.21 -5.96
CA GLU A 54 -4.98 2.10 -7.01
C GLU A 54 -3.92 3.07 -6.47
N LEU A 55 -4.18 3.69 -5.31
CA LEU A 55 -3.22 4.62 -4.71
C LEU A 55 -1.94 3.93 -4.23
N ILE A 56 -2.00 2.66 -3.80
CA ILE A 56 -0.82 1.89 -3.41
C ILE A 56 -0.07 1.37 -4.65
N ASP A 57 -0.78 0.83 -5.64
CA ASP A 57 -0.21 0.29 -6.87
C ASP A 57 0.50 1.37 -7.69
N CYS A 58 0.01 2.60 -7.65
CA CYS A 58 0.67 3.71 -8.35
C CYS A 58 2.10 3.96 -7.84
N TYR A 59 2.45 3.50 -6.63
CA TYR A 59 3.83 3.47 -6.12
C TYR A 59 4.51 2.13 -6.36
N LEU A 60 3.89 1.03 -5.94
CA LEU A 60 4.58 -0.26 -5.80
C LEU A 60 4.65 -1.06 -7.10
N ASN A 61 3.67 -0.92 -8.00
CA ASN A 61 3.65 -1.70 -9.22
C ASN A 61 4.78 -1.25 -10.15
N ARG A 62 5.53 -2.21 -10.70
CA ARG A 62 6.75 -1.95 -11.51
C ARG A 62 6.49 -1.79 -13.00
N GLN A 63 5.29 -2.15 -13.45
CA GLN A 63 4.96 -2.24 -14.88
C GLN A 63 4.10 -1.07 -15.36
N ILE A 64 3.61 -0.23 -14.44
CA ILE A 64 2.69 0.86 -14.76
C ILE A 64 3.45 2.07 -15.31
N SER A 65 2.95 2.60 -16.43
CA SER A 65 3.46 3.82 -17.07
C SER A 65 3.23 5.07 -16.21
N PRO A 66 4.03 6.13 -16.36
CA PRO A 66 3.82 7.38 -15.61
C PRO A 66 2.42 7.98 -15.79
N LEU A 67 1.85 7.92 -16.99
CA LEU A 67 0.50 8.44 -17.25
C LEU A 67 -0.57 7.67 -16.48
N GLU A 68 -0.49 6.34 -16.47
CA GLU A 68 -1.42 5.52 -15.69
C GLU A 68 -1.28 5.80 -14.20
N ARG A 69 -0.05 5.93 -13.66
CA ARG A 69 0.14 6.31 -12.25
C ARG A 69 -0.56 7.62 -11.88
N ILE A 70 -0.57 8.62 -12.78
CA ILE A 70 -1.32 9.87 -12.55
C ILE A 70 -2.82 9.56 -12.44
N LYS A 71 -3.39 8.77 -13.38
CA LYS A 71 -4.82 8.41 -13.33
C LYS A 71 -5.18 7.67 -12.05
N MET A 72 -4.36 6.71 -11.64
CA MET A 72 -4.53 5.97 -10.39
C MET A 72 -4.45 6.90 -9.18
N ALA A 73 -3.46 7.80 -9.12
CA ALA A 73 -3.34 8.79 -8.03
C ALA A 73 -4.55 9.75 -7.98
N MET A 74 -5.16 10.08 -9.11
CA MET A 74 -6.35 10.95 -9.18
C MET A 74 -7.60 10.29 -8.59
N THR A 75 -7.61 8.96 -8.37
CA THR A 75 -8.70 8.30 -7.60
C THR A 75 -8.84 8.89 -6.19
N PHE A 76 -7.79 9.53 -5.65
CA PHE A 76 -7.83 10.29 -4.42
C PHE A 76 -8.91 11.39 -4.38
N PHE A 77 -9.35 11.92 -5.52
CA PHE A 77 -10.49 12.86 -5.54
C PHE A 77 -11.76 12.27 -4.91
N PHE A 78 -11.97 10.96 -5.02
CA PHE A 78 -13.06 10.30 -4.31
C PHE A 78 -12.95 10.51 -2.80
N LEU A 79 -11.77 10.37 -2.20
CA LEU A 79 -11.57 10.59 -0.77
C LEU A 79 -11.86 12.04 -0.37
N ARG A 80 -11.54 13.01 -1.24
CA ARG A 80 -11.92 14.41 -1.02
C ARG A 80 -13.43 14.62 -1.07
N PHE A 81 -14.10 14.04 -2.06
CA PHE A 81 -15.56 14.13 -2.17
C PHE A 81 -16.26 13.44 -1.01
N TRP A 82 -15.77 12.27 -0.58
CA TRP A 82 -16.29 11.58 0.59
C TRP A 82 -16.10 12.40 1.87
N CYS A 83 -14.93 12.98 2.09
CA CYS A 83 -14.69 13.89 3.22
C CYS A 83 -15.67 15.07 3.22
N GLN A 84 -15.84 15.72 2.08
CA GLN A 84 -16.78 16.84 1.93
C GLN A 84 -18.24 16.41 2.15
N HIS A 85 -18.61 15.22 1.69
CA HIS A 85 -19.93 14.66 1.91
C HIS A 85 -20.22 14.46 3.40
N ILE A 86 -19.27 13.90 4.16
CA ILE A 86 -19.40 13.73 5.61
C ILE A 86 -19.48 15.08 6.32
N LEU A 87 -18.71 16.08 5.88
CA LEU A 87 -18.79 17.45 6.41
C LEU A 87 -20.20 18.04 6.22
N ASN A 88 -20.73 18.00 5.01
CA ASN A 88 -22.07 18.50 4.71
C ASN A 88 -23.16 17.76 5.51
N LEU A 89 -22.99 16.44 5.73
CA LEU A 89 -23.91 15.67 6.58
C LEU A 89 -23.79 16.04 8.07
N SER A 90 -22.58 16.34 8.55
CA SER A 90 -22.37 16.76 9.94
C SER A 90 -23.02 18.11 10.25
N GLU A 91 -23.16 18.99 9.26
CA GLU A 91 -23.91 20.25 9.41
C GLU A 91 -25.42 20.00 9.57
N ASN A 92 -25.96 19.01 8.86
CA ASN A 92 -27.39 18.66 8.91
C ASN A 92 -27.75 17.78 10.11
N TYR A 93 -26.83 16.93 10.56
CA TYR A 93 -27.04 15.92 11.61
C TYR A 93 -25.89 15.88 12.63
N PRO A 94 -25.61 17.00 13.33
CA PRO A 94 -24.42 17.15 14.18
C PRO A 94 -24.37 16.18 15.37
N ASP A 95 -25.53 15.73 15.85
CA ASP A 95 -25.62 14.79 16.98
C ASP A 95 -25.17 13.36 16.62
N PHE A 96 -25.28 13.00 15.34
CA PHE A 96 -25.06 11.63 14.86
C PHE A 96 -23.79 11.50 14.00
N ILE A 97 -23.47 12.53 13.22
CA ILE A 97 -22.42 12.48 12.20
C ILE A 97 -21.30 13.45 12.55
N SER A 98 -20.07 12.94 12.54
CA SER A 98 -18.88 13.78 12.66
C SER A 98 -17.73 13.15 11.88
N LEU A 99 -16.79 13.95 11.39
CA LEU A 99 -15.59 13.44 10.70
C LEU A 99 -14.85 12.39 11.55
N LYS A 100 -14.68 12.65 12.85
CA LYS A 100 -13.96 11.75 13.75
C LYS A 100 -14.59 10.36 13.92
N LYS A 101 -15.90 10.24 13.72
CA LYS A 101 -16.65 8.98 13.91
C LYS A 101 -16.96 8.28 12.59
N ASN A 102 -17.16 9.03 11.51
CA ASN A 102 -17.75 8.52 10.27
C ASN A 102 -16.80 8.60 9.07
N PHE A 103 -15.60 9.13 9.26
CA PHE A 103 -14.58 9.21 8.23
C PHE A 103 -13.26 8.58 8.71
N LEU A 104 -12.29 8.51 7.81
CA LEU A 104 -10.93 8.07 8.10
C LEU A 104 -10.32 8.92 9.23
N ALA A 105 -9.41 8.31 9.99
CA ALA A 105 -8.61 9.05 10.95
C ALA A 105 -7.81 10.17 10.25
N ASP A 106 -7.68 11.32 10.91
CA ASP A 106 -7.02 12.50 10.36
C ASP A 106 -5.60 12.19 9.85
N GLN A 107 -4.84 11.34 10.57
CA GLN A 107 -3.52 10.93 10.14
C GLN A 107 -3.55 10.10 8.85
N SER A 108 -4.47 9.12 8.76
CA SER A 108 -4.61 8.28 7.57
C SER A 108 -5.01 9.10 6.35
N TYR A 109 -5.99 10.00 6.51
CA TYR A 109 -6.40 10.90 5.43
C TYR A 109 -5.25 11.80 4.97
N SER A 110 -4.48 12.37 5.90
CA SER A 110 -3.30 13.19 5.57
C SER A 110 -2.26 12.38 4.79
N ILE A 111 -1.96 11.14 5.21
CA ILE A 111 -1.00 10.27 4.52
C ILE A 111 -1.47 9.97 3.09
N LEU A 112 -2.73 9.58 2.91
CA LEU A 112 -3.29 9.27 1.59
C LEU A 112 -3.29 10.49 0.66
N THR A 113 -3.60 11.67 1.22
CA THR A 113 -3.53 12.95 0.50
C THR A 113 -2.11 13.22 0.01
N SER A 114 -1.13 13.13 0.93
CA SER A 114 0.27 13.36 0.61
C SER A 114 0.80 12.35 -0.40
N LEU A 115 0.39 11.08 -0.35
CA LEU A 115 0.75 10.06 -1.35
C LEU A 115 0.22 10.43 -2.74
N ALA A 116 -1.05 10.80 -2.86
CA ALA A 116 -1.62 11.16 -4.15
C ALA A 116 -0.95 12.39 -4.77
N GLU A 117 -0.78 13.46 -3.97
CA GLU A 117 -0.16 14.70 -4.42
C GLU A 117 1.32 14.51 -4.75
N SER A 118 2.06 13.77 -3.92
CA SER A 118 3.49 13.56 -4.14
C SER A 118 3.78 12.67 -5.34
N MET A 119 2.92 11.71 -5.71
CA MET A 119 3.08 10.95 -6.96
C MET A 119 3.03 11.87 -8.18
N ILE A 120 2.05 12.78 -8.23
CA ILE A 120 1.89 13.72 -9.35
C ILE A 120 3.10 14.67 -9.42
N LEU A 121 3.52 15.22 -8.27
CA LEU A 121 4.69 16.09 -8.18
C LEU A 121 5.98 15.36 -8.56
N LEU A 122 6.14 14.11 -8.13
CA LEU A 122 7.29 13.28 -8.44
C LEU A 122 7.40 13.04 -9.94
N ILE A 123 6.30 12.69 -10.60
CA ILE A 123 6.27 12.49 -12.06
C ILE A 123 6.61 13.80 -12.77
N LYS A 124 6.04 14.92 -12.35
CA LYS A 124 6.34 16.23 -12.95
C LYS A 124 7.82 16.60 -12.82
N ALA A 125 8.37 16.52 -11.61
CA ALA A 125 9.78 16.81 -11.36
C ALA A 125 10.71 15.87 -12.13
N HIS A 126 10.33 14.59 -12.22
CA HIS A 126 11.10 13.59 -12.96
C HIS A 126 11.11 13.90 -14.47
N CYS A 127 9.97 14.25 -15.05
CA CYS A 127 9.89 14.68 -16.45
C CYS A 127 10.72 15.95 -16.74
N GLU A 128 10.73 16.91 -15.82
CA GLU A 128 11.44 18.19 -15.98
C GLU A 128 12.97 18.05 -15.81
N TYR A 129 13.43 17.29 -14.82
CA TYR A 129 14.83 17.29 -14.40
C TYR A 129 15.58 15.98 -14.68
N TYR A 130 14.87 14.86 -14.89
CA TYR A 130 15.45 13.51 -14.94
C TYR A 130 14.92 12.65 -16.09
N SER A 131 14.55 13.26 -17.22
CA SER A 131 13.93 12.58 -18.37
C SER A 131 14.73 11.41 -18.96
N SER A 132 16.04 11.32 -18.71
CA SER A 132 16.92 10.24 -19.16
C SER A 132 17.00 9.05 -18.19
N VAL A 133 16.51 9.19 -16.97
CA VAL A 133 16.54 8.15 -15.92
C VAL A 133 15.13 7.53 -15.84
N PRO A 134 14.95 6.21 -15.70
CA PRO A 134 13.62 5.66 -15.49
C PRO A 134 13.02 6.14 -14.16
N LEU A 135 11.71 6.41 -14.13
CA LEU A 135 10.98 6.67 -12.89
C LEU A 135 10.76 5.34 -12.16
N LEU A 136 11.20 5.23 -10.90
CA LEU A 136 11.14 4.01 -10.10
C LEU A 136 10.44 4.25 -8.75
N PRO A 137 9.10 4.46 -8.71
CA PRO A 137 8.44 4.94 -7.50
C PRO A 137 8.54 4.01 -6.30
N TRP A 138 8.57 2.70 -6.55
CA TRP A 138 8.74 1.66 -5.52
C TRP A 138 10.10 1.74 -4.81
N MET A 139 11.06 2.53 -5.28
CA MET A 139 12.34 2.75 -4.60
C MET A 139 12.30 3.90 -3.59
N HIS A 140 11.19 4.66 -3.50
CA HIS A 140 11.04 5.76 -2.55
C HIS A 140 10.48 5.33 -1.17
N GLY A 141 10.27 4.03 -0.95
CA GLY A 141 9.85 3.48 0.34
C GLY A 141 11.01 3.13 1.29
N SER A 142 10.67 2.67 2.50
CA SER A 142 11.61 2.22 3.54
C SER A 142 12.01 0.75 3.43
N GLU A 143 11.48 -0.01 2.47
CA GLU A 143 11.71 -1.46 2.32
C GLU A 143 13.20 -1.84 2.35
N ALA A 144 14.07 -1.03 1.72
CA ALA A 144 15.52 -1.26 1.73
C ALA A 144 16.13 -1.16 3.13
N VAL A 145 15.63 -0.23 3.96
CA VAL A 145 16.06 -0.02 5.34
C VAL A 145 15.52 -1.13 6.25
N GLU A 146 14.27 -1.53 6.05
CA GLU A 146 13.67 -2.66 6.76
C GLU A 146 14.45 -3.96 6.50
N HIS A 147 14.77 -4.23 5.24
CA HIS A 147 15.61 -5.37 4.87
C HIS A 147 17.03 -5.29 5.46
N PHE A 148 17.63 -4.10 5.52
CA PHE A 148 18.91 -3.89 6.20
C PHE A 148 18.83 -4.30 7.68
N PHE A 149 17.79 -3.86 8.38
CA PHE A 149 17.59 -4.21 9.78
C PHE A 149 17.16 -5.66 9.98
N GLY A 150 16.42 -6.25 9.04
CA GLY A 150 16.08 -7.67 9.02
C GLY A 150 17.34 -8.54 9.00
N ILE A 151 18.27 -8.26 8.08
CA ILE A 151 19.58 -8.94 8.03
C ILE A 151 20.36 -8.72 9.32
N ALA A 152 20.40 -7.48 9.83
CA ALA A 152 21.12 -7.18 11.06
C ALA A 152 20.61 -8.04 12.23
N ARG A 153 19.27 -8.13 12.40
CA ARG A 153 18.63 -8.92 13.45
C ARG A 153 18.82 -10.43 13.29
N GLN A 154 18.93 -10.93 12.06
CA GLN A 154 19.24 -12.34 11.83
C GLN A 154 20.68 -12.70 12.20
N ILE A 155 21.62 -11.75 12.09
CA ILE A 155 23.01 -11.97 12.54
C ILE A 155 23.12 -11.84 14.07
N ASN A 156 22.47 -10.83 14.65
CA ASN A 156 22.37 -10.62 16.09
C ASN A 156 21.03 -9.94 16.40
N SER A 157 20.14 -10.60 17.15
CA SER A 157 18.78 -10.08 17.40
C SER A 157 18.76 -8.78 18.20
N ASP A 158 19.69 -8.62 19.14
CA ASP A 158 19.71 -7.53 20.13
C ASP A 158 21.06 -6.79 20.10
N PHE A 159 21.42 -6.26 18.93
CA PHE A 159 22.66 -5.51 18.76
C PHE A 159 22.59 -4.11 19.41
N THR A 160 23.71 -3.68 19.98
CA THR A 160 24.00 -2.29 20.33
C THR A 160 24.42 -1.48 19.10
N TYR A 161 24.47 -0.16 19.20
CA TYR A 161 24.93 0.70 18.10
C TYR A 161 26.36 0.38 17.64
N ALA A 162 27.27 0.10 18.58
CA ALA A 162 28.65 -0.28 18.26
C ALA A 162 28.70 -1.60 17.49
N GLU A 163 27.89 -2.58 17.91
CA GLU A 163 27.78 -3.86 17.19
C GLU A 163 27.18 -3.69 15.80
N LEU A 164 26.19 -2.81 15.64
CA LEU A 164 25.64 -2.49 14.31
C LEU A 164 26.73 -1.98 13.36
N ILE A 165 27.60 -1.09 13.80
CA ILE A 165 28.73 -0.59 12.99
C ILE A 165 29.62 -1.76 12.55
N HIS A 166 29.91 -2.70 13.44
CA HIS A 166 30.69 -3.90 13.11
C HIS A 166 29.94 -4.90 12.21
N LEU A 167 28.60 -4.87 12.19
CA LEU A 167 27.76 -5.69 11.32
C LEU A 167 27.68 -5.17 9.89
N ILE A 168 27.86 -3.86 9.64
CA ILE A 168 27.71 -3.26 8.29
C ILE A 168 28.46 -4.02 7.19
N PRO A 169 29.76 -4.38 7.35
CA PRO A 169 30.48 -5.13 6.31
C PRO A 169 29.89 -6.52 6.06
N LYS A 170 29.40 -7.19 7.12
CA LYS A 170 28.76 -8.51 7.03
C LYS A 170 27.42 -8.41 6.30
N ILE A 171 26.60 -7.40 6.63
CA ILE A 171 25.33 -7.13 5.95
C ILE A 171 25.56 -6.89 4.45
N ALA A 172 26.59 -6.11 4.09
CA ALA A 172 26.94 -5.87 2.69
C ALA A 172 27.33 -7.17 1.94
N GLN A 173 28.07 -8.07 2.59
CA GLN A 173 28.41 -9.37 2.03
C GLN A 173 27.18 -10.27 1.89
N CYS A 174 26.33 -10.37 2.91
CA CYS A 174 25.07 -11.12 2.87
C CYS A 174 24.16 -10.62 1.74
N SER A 175 23.99 -9.30 1.61
CA SER A 175 23.23 -8.67 0.53
C SER A 175 23.79 -8.99 -0.86
N LYS A 176 25.12 -9.05 -1.02
CA LYS A 176 25.76 -9.43 -2.29
C LYS A 176 25.56 -10.92 -2.60
N ALA A 177 25.68 -11.79 -1.59
CA ALA A 177 25.44 -13.22 -1.74
C ALA A 177 23.97 -13.53 -2.11
N LEU A 178 23.01 -12.81 -1.50
CA LEU A 178 21.58 -12.88 -1.83
C LEU A 178 21.31 -12.50 -3.28
N ARG A 179 21.90 -11.40 -3.77
CA ARG A 179 21.76 -10.96 -5.18
C ARG A 179 22.32 -11.96 -6.18
N ASN A 180 23.30 -12.77 -5.76
CA ASN A 180 23.95 -13.77 -6.60
C ASN A 180 23.31 -15.17 -6.47
N ASN A 181 22.16 -15.30 -5.79
CA ASN A 181 21.47 -16.58 -5.50
C ASN A 181 22.33 -17.62 -4.76
N ASN A 182 23.38 -17.20 -4.05
CA ASN A 182 24.28 -18.10 -3.33
C ASN A 182 23.78 -18.45 -1.91
N LEU A 183 22.65 -17.89 -1.48
CA LEU A 183 22.01 -18.16 -0.19
C LEU A 183 20.49 -18.24 -0.37
N ILE A 184 19.88 -19.31 0.15
CA ILE A 184 18.42 -19.43 0.27
C ILE A 184 18.05 -18.85 1.63
N TYR A 185 17.35 -17.73 1.61
CA TYR A 185 16.73 -17.14 2.80
C TYR A 185 15.26 -17.57 2.88
N GLU A 186 14.72 -17.71 4.09
CA GLU A 186 13.28 -17.70 4.30
C GLU A 186 12.76 -16.33 3.84
N LYS A 187 12.24 -16.31 2.63
CA LYS A 187 11.75 -15.11 1.96
C LYS A 187 10.45 -14.70 2.66
N GLU A 188 10.42 -13.49 3.24
CA GLU A 188 9.14 -12.87 3.54
C GLU A 188 8.29 -12.78 2.27
N LYS A 189 6.97 -12.95 2.43
CA LYS A 189 6.02 -13.07 1.33
C LYS A 189 6.10 -11.82 0.45
N SER A 190 6.68 -12.00 -0.73
CA SER A 190 6.90 -10.94 -1.72
C SER A 190 5.59 -10.30 -2.17
N VAL A 191 5.45 -9.01 -1.89
CA VAL A 191 4.34 -8.10 -2.27
C VAL A 191 4.34 -7.75 -3.77
N ARG A 192 5.25 -8.31 -4.57
CA ARG A 192 5.80 -7.66 -5.77
C ARG A 192 5.11 -7.96 -7.11
N GLU A 193 3.92 -8.53 -7.10
CA GLU A 193 3.12 -8.72 -8.33
C GLU A 193 2.09 -7.59 -8.40
N GLY A 194 2.14 -6.81 -9.47
CA GLY A 194 1.19 -5.73 -9.72
C GLY A 194 -0.25 -6.27 -9.71
N ILE A 195 -1.14 -5.60 -8.99
CA ILE A 195 -2.35 -6.22 -8.50
C ILE A 195 -3.57 -5.88 -9.37
N ILE A 196 -3.66 -4.66 -9.90
CA ILE A 196 -4.86 -4.22 -10.64
C ILE A 196 -4.61 -4.24 -12.14
N ASN A 197 -5.30 -5.17 -12.82
CA ASN A 197 -5.55 -5.09 -14.25
C ASN A 197 -7.06 -5.23 -14.44
N LEU A 198 -7.73 -4.19 -14.93
CA LEU A 198 -9.19 -4.21 -15.11
C LEU A 198 -9.65 -5.38 -16.01
N GLN A 199 -8.78 -5.86 -16.89
CA GLN A 199 -9.03 -7.02 -17.74
C GLN A 199 -9.10 -8.35 -16.97
N ASP A 200 -8.53 -8.43 -15.76
CA ASP A 200 -8.53 -9.65 -14.93
C ASP A 200 -9.71 -9.71 -13.94
N ILE A 201 -10.43 -8.58 -13.79
CA ILE A 201 -11.58 -8.42 -12.89
C ILE A 201 -12.91 -8.74 -13.61
N VAL A 202 -12.94 -8.62 -14.95
CA VAL A 202 -14.12 -8.87 -15.81
C VAL A 202 -14.14 -10.30 -16.37
#